data_AF-A0A485D280-F1
#
_entry.id   AF-A0A485D280-F1
#
_cell.length_a   1.000
_cell.length_b   1.000
_cell.length_c   1.000
_cell.angle_alpha   90.00
_cell.angle_beta   90.00
_cell.angle_gamma   90.00
#
_symmetry.space_group_name_H-M   'P 1'
#
loop_
_entity.id
_entity.type
_entity.pdbx_description
1 polymer ?
#
loop_
_entity_poly.entity_id
_entity_poly.type
_entity_poly.pdbx_seq_one_letter_code
_entity_poly.pdbx_strand_id
1 'polypeptide(L)'
;MNGQTVQMKNPLSARHAGIAMIHQELQHVPELSVAQNMFLGRPLTRAKGLWVDKHAQLERAKLILKQLDPTIDPNEPIKNLKVSQQQIVEIARAMLDDAKIIAMDEPTSSLTPREFDRLAELISDLKSMGVSLIYVSHKMNEIFRVCDRATIMRDGRQVGVGEHL
;
A
#
# COMPACT_ATOMS: atom_id res chain seq x y z
N MET A 1 -17.32 -2.37 8.12
CA MET A 1 -17.18 -1.99 6.70
C MET A 1 -18.50 -1.43 6.20
N ASN A 2 -18.55 -0.18 5.74
CA ASN A 2 -19.79 0.48 5.29
C ASN A 2 -20.98 0.33 6.27
N GLY A 3 -20.73 0.56 7.58
CA GLY A 3 -21.74 0.44 8.64
C GLY A 3 -22.07 -1.00 9.08
N GLN A 4 -21.55 -2.03 8.43
CA GLN A 4 -21.76 -3.43 8.81
C GLN A 4 -20.57 -4.00 9.57
N THR A 5 -20.84 -4.77 10.62
CA THR A 5 -19.83 -5.58 11.30
C THR A 5 -19.39 -6.71 10.38
N VAL A 6 -18.09 -6.76 10.08
CA VAL A 6 -17.49 -7.84 9.29
C VAL A 6 -16.54 -8.61 10.20
N GLN A 7 -16.78 -9.92 10.34
CA GLN A 7 -15.81 -10.81 10.98
C GLN A 7 -14.91 -11.43 9.91
N MET A 8 -13.62 -11.15 9.99
CA MET A 8 -12.61 -11.67 9.08
C MET A 8 -11.86 -12.78 9.80
N LYS A 9 -11.89 -13.99 9.24
CA LYS A 9 -11.30 -15.19 9.89
C LYS A 9 -9.85 -15.42 9.49
N ASN A 10 -9.41 -14.79 8.40
CA ASN A 10 -8.05 -14.92 7.87
C ASN A 10 -7.67 -13.71 7.00
N PRO A 11 -6.37 -13.51 6.69
CA PRO A 11 -5.91 -12.38 5.86
C PRO A 11 -6.56 -12.31 4.48
N LEU A 12 -6.84 -13.46 3.85
CA LEU A 12 -7.50 -13.50 2.54
C LEU A 12 -8.93 -12.93 2.59
N SER A 13 -9.69 -13.25 3.65
CA SER A 13 -11.03 -12.71 3.85
C SER A 13 -11.02 -11.19 4.08
N ALA A 14 -10.01 -10.66 4.77
CA ALA A 14 -9.84 -9.22 4.94
C ALA A 14 -9.54 -8.51 3.62
N ARG A 15 -8.66 -9.12 2.83
CA ARG A 15 -8.31 -8.64 1.51
C ARG A 15 -9.50 -8.62 0.54
N HIS A 16 -10.30 -9.69 0.49
CA HIS A 16 -11.54 -9.70 -0.31
C HIS A 16 -12.58 -8.68 0.18
N ALA A 17 -12.50 -8.27 1.45
CA ALA A 17 -13.29 -7.16 1.97
C ALA A 17 -12.74 -5.78 1.52
N GLY A 18 -11.61 -5.72 0.82
CA GLY A 18 -10.97 -4.49 0.38
C GLY A 18 -10.08 -3.87 1.45
N ILE A 19 -9.51 -4.69 2.35
CA ILE A 19 -8.51 -4.25 3.33
C ILE A 19 -7.13 -4.73 2.89
N ALA A 20 -6.24 -3.79 2.59
CA ALA A 20 -4.84 -4.07 2.28
C ALA A 20 -3.95 -3.67 3.46
N MET A 21 -2.82 -4.35 3.58
CA MET A 21 -1.78 -4.04 4.57
C MET A 21 -0.45 -3.84 3.86
N ILE A 22 0.27 -2.80 4.24
CA ILE A 22 1.64 -2.50 3.83
C ILE A 22 2.49 -2.62 5.09
N HIS A 23 3.42 -3.56 5.08
CA HIS A 23 4.29 -3.87 6.21
C HIS A 23 5.54 -2.99 6.20
N GLN A 24 6.13 -2.80 7.39
CA GLN A 24 7.39 -2.09 7.56
C GLN A 24 8.52 -2.74 6.74
N GLU A 25 8.61 -4.07 6.77
CA GLU A 25 9.57 -4.83 5.97
C GLU A 25 8.93 -5.25 4.64
N LEU A 26 9.48 -4.73 3.54
CA LEU A 26 9.01 -5.02 2.20
C LEU A 26 9.44 -6.42 1.77
N GLN A 27 8.47 -7.32 1.56
CA GLN A 27 8.70 -8.71 1.18
C GLN A 27 8.62 -8.89 -0.35
N HIS A 28 9.59 -8.32 -1.05
CA HIS A 28 9.69 -8.44 -2.50
C HIS A 28 10.52 -9.65 -2.92
N VAL A 29 10.30 -10.13 -4.16
CA VAL A 29 11.21 -11.06 -4.83
C VAL A 29 12.14 -10.23 -5.73
N PRO A 30 13.42 -10.02 -5.34
CA PRO A 30 14.31 -9.02 -5.95
C PRO A 30 14.51 -9.18 -7.46
N GLU A 31 14.53 -10.43 -7.93
CA GLU A 31 14.78 -10.80 -9.33
C GLU A 31 13.56 -10.63 -10.23
N LEU A 32 12.36 -10.61 -9.67
CA LEU A 32 11.14 -10.43 -10.42
C LEU A 32 10.95 -8.95 -10.79
N SER A 33 10.29 -8.72 -11.92
CA SER A 33 9.94 -7.37 -12.32
C SER A 33 8.98 -6.72 -11.33
N VAL A 34 8.89 -5.39 -11.36
CA VAL A 34 7.90 -4.63 -10.60
C VAL A 34 6.49 -5.14 -10.86
N ALA A 35 6.10 -5.32 -12.13
CA ALA A 35 4.79 -5.88 -12.46
C ALA A 35 4.60 -7.27 -11.83
N GLN A 36 5.58 -8.17 -11.94
CA GLN A 36 5.47 -9.50 -11.35
C GLN A 36 5.30 -9.44 -9.83
N ASN A 37 6.06 -8.57 -9.14
CA ASN A 37 5.93 -8.34 -7.69
C ASN A 37 4.53 -7.84 -7.31
N MET A 38 3.98 -6.88 -8.05
CA MET A 38 2.62 -6.37 -7.81
C MET A 38 1.57 -7.50 -7.85
N PHE A 39 1.72 -8.48 -8.76
CA PHE A 39 0.79 -9.59 -8.92
C PHE A 39 1.15 -10.86 -8.13
N LEU A 40 2.16 -10.83 -7.26
CA LEU A 40 2.51 -11.98 -6.42
C LEU A 40 1.34 -12.41 -5.51
N GLY A 41 1.08 -13.71 -5.55
CA GLY A 41 -0.04 -14.37 -4.85
C GLY A 41 -1.40 -14.21 -5.53
N ARG A 42 -1.47 -13.57 -6.71
CA ARG A 42 -2.72 -13.18 -7.39
C ARG A 42 -2.57 -12.95 -8.89
N PRO A 43 -1.96 -13.89 -9.61
CA PRO A 43 -1.69 -13.66 -11.02
C PRO A 43 -3.00 -13.43 -11.78
N LEU A 44 -3.02 -12.42 -12.66
CA LEU A 44 -3.98 -12.44 -13.76
C LEU A 44 -3.64 -13.65 -14.63
N THR A 45 -4.66 -14.42 -14.99
CA THR A 45 -4.52 -15.66 -15.74
C THR A 45 -5.39 -15.66 -16.98
N ARG A 46 -5.00 -16.46 -17.96
CA ARG A 46 -5.73 -16.73 -19.20
C ARG A 46 -5.97 -18.22 -19.37
N ALA A 47 -6.81 -18.58 -20.35
CA ALA A 47 -7.25 -19.96 -20.59
C ALA A 47 -7.79 -20.64 -19.32
N LYS A 48 -8.76 -19.99 -18.66
CA LYS A 48 -9.43 -20.47 -17.44
C LYS A 48 -8.47 -20.81 -16.27
N GLY A 49 -7.37 -20.04 -16.13
CA GLY A 49 -6.45 -20.21 -15.01
C GLY A 49 -5.18 -21.00 -15.30
N LEU A 50 -5.07 -21.61 -16.49
CA LEU A 50 -3.94 -22.48 -16.84
C LEU A 50 -2.62 -21.75 -17.03
N TRP A 51 -2.66 -20.47 -17.43
CA TRP A 51 -1.45 -19.70 -17.73
C TRP A 51 -1.52 -18.32 -17.12
N VAL A 52 -0.39 -17.85 -16.59
CA VAL A 52 -0.22 -16.45 -16.19
C VAL A 52 -0.27 -15.55 -17.41
N ASP A 53 -1.10 -14.50 -17.36
CA ASP A 53 -1.18 -13.50 -18.40
C ASP A 53 -0.22 -12.34 -18.11
N LYS A 54 1.05 -12.50 -18.50
CA LYS A 54 2.10 -11.50 -18.28
C LYS A 54 1.79 -10.17 -18.96
N HIS A 55 1.16 -10.20 -20.13
CA HIS A 55 0.82 -8.99 -20.88
C HIS A 55 -0.26 -8.20 -20.14
N ALA A 56 -1.34 -8.86 -19.70
CA ALA A 56 -2.38 -8.20 -18.92
C ALA A 56 -1.86 -7.62 -17.60
N GLN A 57 -0.97 -8.34 -16.91
CA GLN A 57 -0.32 -7.84 -15.69
C GLN A 57 0.50 -6.59 -15.96
N LEU A 58 1.32 -6.61 -17.01
CA LEU A 58 2.16 -5.47 -17.38
C LEU A 58 1.31 -4.23 -17.70
N GLU A 59 0.27 -4.38 -18.51
CA GLU A 59 -0.59 -3.25 -18.89
C GLU A 59 -1.36 -2.68 -17.69
N ARG A 60 -1.85 -3.55 -16.80
CA ARG A 60 -2.51 -3.12 -15.56
C ARG A 60 -1.54 -2.42 -14.61
N ALA A 61 -0.31 -2.93 -14.47
CA ALA A 61 0.74 -2.31 -13.67
C ALA A 61 1.10 -0.91 -14.20
N LYS A 62 1.29 -0.77 -15.52
CA LYS A 62 1.55 0.53 -16.17
C LYS A 62 0.48 1.56 -15.85
N LEU A 63 -0.79 1.18 -15.92
CA LEU A 63 -1.91 2.09 -15.67
C LEU A 63 -1.87 2.66 -14.24
N ILE A 64 -1.64 1.79 -13.24
CA ILE A 64 -1.62 2.16 -11.83
C ILE A 64 -0.36 2.97 -11.52
N LEU A 65 0.81 2.49 -11.94
CA LEU A 65 2.09 3.17 -11.67
C LEU A 65 2.14 4.55 -12.33
N LYS A 66 1.53 4.74 -13.51
CA LYS A 66 1.44 6.06 -14.14
C LYS A 66 0.77 7.11 -13.24
N GLN A 67 -0.16 6.71 -12.39
CA GLN A 67 -0.84 7.61 -11.46
C GLN A 67 -0.02 7.86 -10.18
N LEU A 68 0.75 6.87 -9.72
CA LEU A 68 1.47 6.96 -8.46
C LEU A 68 2.92 7.46 -8.62
N ASP A 69 3.65 6.89 -9.57
CA ASP A 69 4.99 7.31 -9.94
C ASP A 69 5.31 6.88 -11.38
N PRO A 70 5.16 7.78 -12.37
CA PRO A 70 5.42 7.45 -13.77
C PRO A 70 6.90 7.16 -14.07
N THR A 71 7.81 7.35 -13.10
CA THR A 71 9.24 7.05 -13.27
C THR A 71 9.58 5.57 -13.06
N ILE A 72 8.66 4.77 -12.49
CA ILE A 72 8.87 3.35 -12.24
C ILE A 72 8.56 2.55 -13.51
N ASP A 73 9.56 1.83 -14.05
CA ASP A 73 9.34 0.89 -15.15
C ASP A 73 8.81 -0.46 -14.62
N PRO A 74 7.59 -0.87 -14.99
CA PRO A 74 7.03 -2.15 -14.56
C PRO A 74 7.77 -3.40 -15.06
N ASN A 75 8.64 -3.27 -16.06
CA ASN A 75 9.46 -4.39 -16.57
C ASN A 75 10.79 -4.55 -15.83
N GLU A 76 11.24 -3.53 -15.11
CA GLU A 76 12.52 -3.57 -14.42
C GLU A 76 12.45 -4.49 -13.19
N PRO A 77 13.52 -5.26 -12.87
CA PRO A 77 13.62 -5.97 -11.61
C PRO A 77 13.47 -5.03 -10.41
N ILE A 78 12.64 -5.41 -9.44
CA ILE A 78 12.32 -4.53 -8.31
C ILE A 78 13.54 -4.15 -7.46
N LYS A 79 14.58 -5.00 -7.45
CA LYS A 79 15.85 -4.74 -6.75
C LYS A 79 16.58 -3.49 -7.22
N ASN A 80 16.29 -3.02 -8.43
CA ASN A 80 16.92 -1.81 -8.97
C ASN A 80 16.20 -0.53 -8.50
N LEU A 81 14.99 -0.66 -7.94
CA LEU A 81 14.25 0.48 -7.42
C LEU A 81 14.83 0.96 -6.08
N LYS A 82 14.74 2.28 -5.84
CA LYS A 82 14.96 2.85 -4.50
C LYS A 82 13.90 2.35 -3.53
N VAL A 83 14.22 2.35 -2.23
CA VAL A 83 13.27 1.97 -1.17
C VAL A 83 11.98 2.80 -1.23
N SER A 84 12.08 4.10 -1.50
CA SER A 84 10.91 4.96 -1.70
C SER A 84 10.02 4.51 -2.86
N GLN A 85 10.59 4.08 -3.98
CA GLN A 85 9.84 3.56 -5.11
C GLN A 85 9.25 2.17 -4.81
N GLN A 86 9.96 1.32 -4.07
CA GLN A 86 9.44 0.04 -3.59
C GLN A 86 8.19 0.21 -2.70
N GLN A 87 8.17 1.24 -1.85
CA GLN A 87 6.99 1.62 -1.07
C GLN A 87 5.80 1.96 -1.98
N ILE A 88 6.05 2.72 -3.05
CA ILE A 88 5.02 3.05 -4.05
C ILE A 88 4.51 1.79 -4.76
N VAL A 89 5.38 0.81 -5.00
CA VAL A 89 4.97 -0.49 -5.57
C VAL A 89 4.03 -1.25 -4.62
N GLU A 90 4.25 -1.22 -3.30
CA GLU A 90 3.29 -1.83 -2.36
C GLU A 90 1.94 -1.09 -2.31
N ILE A 91 1.94 0.24 -2.44
CA ILE A 91 0.70 1.01 -2.60
C ILE A 91 -0.01 0.62 -3.90
N ALA A 92 0.72 0.55 -5.01
CA ALA A 92 0.19 0.12 -6.31
C ALA A 92 -0.40 -1.29 -6.23
N ARG A 93 0.27 -2.17 -5.48
CA ARG A 93 -0.15 -3.54 -5.21
C ARG A 93 -1.44 -3.60 -4.39
N ALA A 94 -1.64 -2.70 -3.43
CA ALA A 94 -2.90 -2.56 -2.69
C ALA A 94 -4.05 -2.07 -3.59
N MET A 95 -3.77 -1.17 -4.53
CA MET A 95 -4.76 -0.66 -5.48
C MET A 95 -5.25 -1.71 -6.50
N LEU A 96 -4.50 -2.80 -6.71
CA LEU A 96 -4.96 -3.90 -7.57
C LEU A 96 -6.23 -4.58 -7.05
N ASP A 97 -6.48 -4.52 -5.74
CA ASP A 97 -7.61 -5.16 -5.07
C ASP A 97 -8.79 -4.21 -4.82
N ASP A 98 -8.78 -3.04 -5.45
CA ASP A 98 -9.75 -1.97 -5.20
C ASP A 98 -9.89 -1.70 -3.68
N ALA A 99 -8.73 -1.63 -3.01
CA ALA A 99 -8.67 -1.50 -1.56
C ALA A 99 -9.42 -0.24 -1.09
N LYS A 100 -10.34 -0.43 -0.15
CA LYS A 100 -11.12 0.61 0.52
C LYS A 100 -10.43 1.09 1.79
N ILE A 101 -9.64 0.21 2.41
CA ILE A 101 -8.83 0.49 3.59
C ILE A 101 -7.41 0.03 3.32
N ILE A 102 -6.42 0.88 3.55
CA ILE A 102 -5.00 0.52 3.52
C ILE A 102 -4.40 0.80 4.90
N ALA A 103 -3.92 -0.25 5.55
CA ALA A 103 -3.15 -0.14 6.80
C ALA A 103 -1.66 -0.12 6.49
N MET A 104 -0.96 0.91 6.94
CA MET A 104 0.48 1.10 6.75
C MET A 104 1.19 1.03 8.10
N ASP A 105 2.09 0.07 8.22
CA ASP A 105 2.87 -0.16 9.43
C ASP A 105 4.28 0.42 9.28
N GLU A 106 4.56 1.53 9.98
CA GLU A 106 5.80 2.30 9.91
C GLU A 106 6.39 2.48 8.49
N PRO A 107 5.61 3.02 7.53
CA PRO A 107 5.96 3.01 6.10
C PRO A 107 7.14 3.93 5.72
N THR A 108 7.74 4.62 6.69
CA THR A 108 8.76 5.66 6.52
C THR A 108 10.07 5.35 7.23
N SER A 109 10.22 4.16 7.83
CA SER A 109 11.41 3.80 8.61
C SER A 109 12.72 3.99 7.83
N SER A 110 12.67 3.79 6.51
CA SER A 110 13.82 3.83 5.60
C SER A 110 13.80 5.00 4.61
N LEU A 111 12.91 5.98 4.80
CA LEU A 111 12.72 7.10 3.87
C LEU A 111 13.43 8.37 4.37
N THR A 112 13.98 9.13 3.43
CA THR A 112 14.44 10.51 3.69
C THR A 112 13.25 11.47 3.84
N PRO A 113 13.42 12.67 4.43
CA PRO A 113 12.33 13.64 4.55
C PRO A 113 11.66 14.01 3.22
N ARG A 114 12.46 14.16 2.15
CA ARG A 114 11.93 14.46 0.80
C ARG A 114 11.12 13.30 0.21
N GLU A 115 11.51 12.07 0.50
CA GLU A 115 10.76 10.88 0.08
C GLU A 115 9.46 10.73 0.88
N PHE A 116 9.50 11.10 2.17
CA PHE A 116 8.29 11.17 2.98
C PHE A 116 7.30 12.22 2.44
N ASP A 117 7.77 13.41 2.05
CA ASP A 117 6.88 14.44 1.49
C ASP A 117 6.10 13.92 0.28
N ARG A 118 6.76 13.15 -0.59
CA ARG A 118 6.12 12.51 -1.74
C ARG A 118 5.13 11.41 -1.33
N LEU A 119 5.44 10.63 -0.29
CA LEU A 119 4.50 9.65 0.26
C LEU A 119 3.28 10.36 0.88
N ALA A 120 3.47 11.49 1.54
CA ALA A 120 2.38 12.28 2.12
C ALA A 120 1.44 12.85 1.04
N GLU A 121 1.99 13.30 -0.10
CA GLU A 121 1.19 13.69 -1.27
C GLU A 121 0.35 12.53 -1.79
N LEU A 122 0.97 11.35 -1.97
CA LEU A 122 0.25 10.13 -2.38
C LEU A 122 -0.85 9.72 -1.40
N ILE A 123 -0.60 9.83 -0.10
CA ILE A 123 -1.59 9.59 0.96
C ILE A 123 -2.79 10.53 0.78
N SER A 124 -2.54 11.82 0.52
CA SER A 124 -3.59 12.80 0.26
C SER A 124 -4.40 12.44 -0.99
N ASP A 125 -3.74 12.02 -2.08
CA ASP A 125 -4.41 11.61 -3.31
C ASP A 125 -5.29 10.38 -3.09
N LEU A 126 -4.79 9.35 -2.40
CA LEU A 126 -5.56 8.16 -2.04
C LEU A 126 -6.80 8.50 -1.21
N LYS A 127 -6.65 9.40 -0.23
CA LYS A 127 -7.77 9.89 0.57
C LYS A 127 -8.81 10.62 -0.28
N SER A 128 -8.37 11.44 -1.25
CA SER A 128 -9.27 12.13 -2.18
C SER A 128 -10.07 11.16 -3.07
N MET A 129 -9.52 9.97 -3.34
CA MET A 129 -10.20 8.89 -4.06
C MET A 129 -11.13 8.05 -3.17
N GLY A 130 -11.29 8.42 -1.89
CA GLY A 130 -12.18 7.74 -0.94
C GLY A 130 -11.56 6.52 -0.26
N VAL A 131 -10.23 6.35 -0.34
CA VAL A 131 -9.52 5.28 0.37
C VAL A 131 -9.30 5.72 1.83
N SER A 132 -9.70 4.89 2.79
CA SER A 132 -9.39 5.11 4.20
C SER A 132 -8.00 4.57 4.53
N LEU A 133 -7.22 5.34 5.29
CA LEU A 133 -5.85 4.99 5.63
C LEU A 133 -5.72 4.80 7.14
N ILE A 134 -5.06 3.72 7.56
CA ILE A 134 -4.59 3.53 8.93
C ILE A 134 -3.07 3.67 8.88
N TYR A 135 -2.52 4.63 9.58
CA TYR A 135 -1.09 4.93 9.55
C TYR A 135 -0.50 4.74 10.95
N VAL A 136 0.47 3.84 11.08
CA VAL A 136 1.19 3.57 12.32
C VAL A 136 2.58 4.19 12.23
N SER A 137 2.92 5.06 13.18
CA SER A 137 4.25 5.65 13.29
C SER A 137 4.50 6.16 14.70
N HIS A 138 5.76 6.16 15.11
CA HIS A 138 6.24 6.80 16.33
C HIS A 138 6.78 8.22 16.08
N LYS A 139 6.80 8.69 14.83
CA LYS A 139 7.30 10.01 14.43
C LYS A 139 6.18 11.04 14.36
N MET A 140 6.14 11.93 15.34
CA MET A 140 5.00 12.85 15.52
C MET A 140 4.81 13.85 14.37
N ASN A 141 5.90 14.29 13.75
CA ASN A 141 5.86 15.16 12.57
C ASN A 141 5.15 14.50 11.37
N GLU A 142 5.25 13.18 11.23
CA GLU A 142 4.53 12.46 10.18
C GLU A 142 3.04 12.39 10.50
N ILE A 143 2.71 12.07 11.76
CA ILE A 143 1.32 11.99 12.23
C ILE A 143 0.57 13.30 11.99
N PHE A 144 1.15 14.44 12.38
CA PHE A 144 0.55 15.76 12.13
C PHE A 144 0.45 16.12 10.65
N ARG A 145 1.25 15.49 9.79
CA ARG A 145 1.24 15.79 8.35
C ARG A 145 0.17 15.01 7.59
N VAL A 146 -0.12 13.77 7.99
CA VAL A 146 -0.92 12.84 7.17
C VAL A 146 -2.22 12.38 7.82
N CYS A 147 -2.35 12.47 9.14
CA CYS A 147 -3.50 11.93 9.86
C CYS A 147 -4.49 13.05 10.22
N ASP A 148 -5.79 12.80 10.06
CA ASP A 148 -6.84 13.69 10.59
C ASP A 148 -7.10 13.46 12.10
N ARG A 149 -6.78 12.24 12.56
CA ARG A 149 -7.03 11.76 13.93
C ARG A 149 -5.97 10.72 14.29
N ALA A 150 -5.53 10.70 15.54
CA ALA A 150 -4.59 9.70 16.05
C ALA A 150 -5.10 9.07 17.35
N THR A 151 -4.78 7.79 17.53
CA THR A 151 -4.98 7.07 18.80
C THR A 151 -3.62 6.76 19.39
N ILE A 152 -3.39 7.16 20.64
CA ILE A 152 -2.12 6.94 21.33
C ILE A 152 -2.23 5.66 22.16
N MET A 153 -1.30 4.73 21.93
CA MET A 153 -1.23 3.47 22.65
C MET A 153 0.02 3.40 23.52
N ARG A 154 -0.10 2.80 24.71
CA ARG A 154 1.00 2.47 25.62
C ARG A 154 0.69 1.16 26.33
N ASP A 155 1.64 0.22 26.33
CA ASP A 155 1.52 -1.08 26.99
C ASP A 155 0.23 -1.84 26.60
N GLY A 156 -0.11 -1.79 25.31
CA GLY A 156 -1.30 -2.43 24.74
C GLY A 156 -2.64 -1.74 25.06
N ARG A 157 -2.62 -0.59 25.73
CA ARG A 157 -3.82 0.17 26.12
C ARG A 157 -3.85 1.52 25.41
N GLN A 158 -5.04 1.95 25.03
CA GLN A 158 -5.26 3.33 24.59
C GLN A 158 -5.09 4.28 25.77
N VAL A 159 -4.20 5.26 25.63
CA VAL A 159 -3.92 6.29 26.65
C VAL A 159 -4.35 7.69 26.22
N GLY A 160 -4.74 7.88 24.96
CA GLY A 160 -5.24 9.16 24.46
C GLY A 160 -5.76 9.09 23.03
N VAL A 161 -6.43 10.17 22.62
CA VAL A 161 -6.89 10.42 21.24
C VAL A 161 -6.59 11.87 20.92
N GLY A 162 -5.97 12.10 19.75
CA GLY A 162 -5.86 13.44 19.15
C GLY A 162 -6.82 13.54 17.98
N GLU A 163 -7.57 14.64 17.89
CA GLU A 163 -8.50 14.94 16.80
C GLU A 163 -8.11 16.25 16.12
N HIS A 164 -8.43 16.40 14.83
CA HIS A 164 -8.17 17.62 14.04
C HIS A 164 -6.69 18.02 14.02
N LEU A 165 -5.84 17.03 13.71
CA LEU A 165 -4.38 17.17 13.63
C LEU A 165 -3.93 17.99 12.41
#